data_AF-A0A5D5AMN8-F1
#
_entry.id   AF-A0A5D5AMN8-F1
#
_cell.length_a   1.000
_cell.length_b   1.000
_cell.length_c   1.000
_cell.angle_alpha   90.00
_cell.angle_beta   90.00
_cell.angle_gamma   90.00
#
_symmetry.space_group_name_H-M   'P 1'
#
loop_
_entity.id
_entity.type
_entity.pdbx_description
1 polymer ?
#
loop_
_entity_poly.entity_id
_entity_poly.type
_entity_poly.pdbx_seq_one_letter_code
_entity_poly.pdbx_strand_id
1 'polypeptide(L)'
;MSRIVFGLIGVVVALFPDGVIESYEAIALENPEECSAKPWLAPAVRAEGVLYVLATLAGGRAYGWLLNVAGVAGLVAAVAPKQYLDAGASLAYDRPEEVNWNEGFVTGVRVLGFALVVLAARALGKRRRA
;
A
#
# COMPACT_ATOMS: atom_id res chain seq x y z
N MET A 1 9.94 -16.73 -2.27
CA MET A 1 10.31 -15.51 -3.02
C MET A 1 9.54 -14.28 -2.55
N SER A 2 8.20 -14.27 -2.56
CA SER A 2 7.41 -13.08 -2.17
C SER A 2 7.74 -12.51 -0.77
N ARG A 3 7.97 -13.37 0.22
CA ARG A 3 8.31 -12.95 1.60
C ARG A 3 9.59 -12.12 1.70
N ILE A 4 10.61 -12.43 0.91
CA ILE A 4 11.88 -11.67 0.90
C ILE A 4 11.64 -10.29 0.30
N VAL A 5 10.87 -10.21 -0.79
CA VAL A 5 10.51 -8.94 -1.43
C VAL A 5 9.75 -8.03 -0.47
N PHE A 6 8.70 -8.54 0.19
CA PHE A 6 7.95 -7.77 1.20
C PHE A 6 8.84 -7.34 2.37
N GLY A 7 9.81 -8.16 2.76
CA GLY A 7 10.75 -7.82 3.84
C GLY A 7 11.68 -6.68 3.45
N LEU A 8 12.24 -6.72 2.24
CA LEU A 8 13.09 -5.65 1.72
C LEU A 8 12.32 -4.34 1.55
N ILE A 9 11.10 -4.40 1.02
CA ILE A 9 10.21 -3.23 0.93
C ILE A 9 9.94 -2.67 2.33
N GLY A 10 9.61 -3.53 3.29
CA GLY A 10 9.38 -3.13 4.67
C GLY A 10 10.57 -2.41 5.30
N VAL A 11 11.80 -2.90 5.05
CA VAL A 11 13.04 -2.25 5.53
C VAL A 11 13.19 -0.85 4.93
N VAL A 12 13.02 -0.71 3.61
CA VAL A 12 13.14 0.60 2.94
C VAL A 12 12.10 1.58 3.49
N VAL A 13 10.85 1.15 3.60
CA VAL A 13 9.73 1.96 4.09
C VAL A 13 9.93 2.37 5.56
N ALA A 14 10.48 1.48 6.40
CA ALA A 14 10.74 1.79 7.81
C ALA A 14 11.88 2.81 7.99
N LEU A 15 12.96 2.66 7.20
CA LEU A 15 14.16 3.47 7.34
C LEU A 15 14.05 4.84 6.66
N PHE A 16 13.34 4.92 5.54
CA PHE A 16 13.27 6.11 4.70
C PHE A 16 11.81 6.54 4.44
N PRO A 17 11.00 6.82 5.49
CA PRO A 17 9.59 7.16 5.31
C PRO A 17 9.40 8.42 4.46
N ASP A 18 10.20 9.46 4.68
CA ASP A 18 10.08 10.73 3.96
C ASP A 18 10.38 10.58 2.47
N GLY A 19 11.46 9.84 2.12
CA GLY A 19 11.79 9.57 0.72
C GLY A 19 10.77 8.68 0.02
N VAL A 20 10.10 7.79 0.75
CA VAL A 20 8.99 6.99 0.21
C VAL A 20 7.76 7.86 -0.05
N ILE A 21 7.43 8.79 0.85
CA ILE A 21 6.33 9.75 0.68
C ILE A 21 6.61 10.64 -0.53
N GLU A 22 7.79 11.25 -0.60
CA GLU A 22 8.19 12.13 -1.71
C GLU A 22 8.17 11.39 -3.06
N SER A 23 8.69 10.15 -3.10
CA SER A 23 8.64 9.32 -4.31
C SER A 23 7.21 8.94 -4.69
N TYR A 24 6.37 8.65 -3.71
CA TYR A 24 4.95 8.36 -3.95
C TYR A 24 4.27 9.58 -4.54
N GLU A 25 4.44 10.75 -3.94
CA GLU A 25 3.84 12.01 -4.39
C GLU A 25 4.27 12.36 -5.81
N ALA A 26 5.57 12.28 -6.12
CA ALA A 26 6.10 12.56 -7.45
C ALA A 26 5.55 11.63 -8.56
N ILE A 27 5.14 10.42 -8.21
CA ILE A 27 4.60 9.43 -9.16
C ILE A 27 3.07 9.48 -9.22
N ALA A 28 2.43 9.69 -8.07
CA ALA A 28 1.00 9.52 -7.90
C ALA A 28 0.21 10.80 -8.14
N LEU A 29 0.81 11.96 -7.86
CA LEU A 29 0.14 13.25 -7.89
C LEU A 29 0.52 14.03 -9.14
N GLU A 30 -0.45 14.75 -9.69
CA GLU A 30 -0.21 15.72 -10.76
C GLU A 30 0.33 17.06 -10.21
N ASN A 31 0.05 17.35 -8.93
CA ASN A 31 0.44 18.58 -8.23
C ASN A 31 1.08 18.28 -6.85
N PRO A 32 2.22 17.58 -6.79
CA PRO A 32 2.84 17.18 -5.53
C PRO A 32 3.24 18.37 -4.64
N GLU A 33 3.68 19.49 -5.22
CA GLU A 33 4.12 20.68 -4.49
C GLU A 33 3.01 21.45 -3.78
N GLU A 34 1.75 21.22 -4.15
CA GLU A 34 0.58 21.86 -3.54
C GLU A 34 0.05 21.06 -2.34
N CYS A 35 0.47 19.79 -2.21
CA CYS A 35 -0.03 18.87 -1.21
C CYS A 35 0.76 18.98 0.11
N SER A 36 0.04 19.17 1.22
CA SER A 36 0.62 19.17 2.58
C SER A 36 0.30 17.88 3.29
N ALA A 37 1.31 17.02 3.44
CA ALA A 37 1.20 15.79 4.22
C ALA A 37 1.06 16.10 5.72
N LYS A 38 0.19 15.37 6.40
CA LYS A 38 0.03 15.50 7.85
C LYS A 38 1.31 15.08 8.58
N PRO A 39 1.62 15.68 9.75
CA PRO A 39 2.84 15.39 10.50
C PRO A 39 2.94 13.95 11.00
N TRP A 40 1.81 13.22 11.07
CA TRP A 40 1.79 11.81 11.47
C TRP A 40 2.01 10.84 10.30
N LEU A 41 2.03 11.31 9.05
CA LEU A 41 2.15 10.43 7.88
C LEU A 41 3.50 9.69 7.88
N ALA A 42 4.60 10.40 8.06
CA ALA A 42 5.94 9.80 8.16
C ALA A 42 6.04 8.70 9.24
N PRO A 43 5.60 8.92 10.51
CA PRO A 43 5.62 7.85 11.50
C PRO A 43 4.65 6.70 11.19
N ALA A 44 3.51 6.95 10.52
CA ALA A 44 2.62 5.88 10.08
C ALA A 44 3.24 5.02 8.96
N VAL A 45 3.87 5.64 7.96
CA VAL A 45 4.61 4.94 6.90
C VAL A 45 5.75 4.12 7.51
N ARG A 46 6.50 4.68 8.47
CA ARG A 46 7.53 3.93 9.19
C ARG A 46 6.94 2.70 9.92
N ALA A 47 5.80 2.86 10.58
CA ALA A 47 5.11 1.77 11.26
C ALA A 47 4.66 0.67 10.27
N GLU A 48 4.17 1.05 9.09
CA GLU A 48 3.83 0.12 8.01
C GLU A 48 5.06 -0.71 7.58
N GLY A 49 6.20 -0.05 7.38
CA GLY A 49 7.45 -0.73 7.05
C GLY A 49 7.86 -1.77 8.10
N VAL A 50 7.77 -1.40 9.38
CA VAL A 50 8.03 -2.31 10.52
C VAL A 50 7.06 -3.49 10.49
N LEU A 51 5.77 -3.26 10.24
CA LEU A 51 4.77 -4.32 10.14
C LEU A 51 5.09 -5.30 9.02
N TYR A 52 5.54 -4.83 7.84
CA TYR A 52 5.98 -5.71 6.77
C TYR A 52 7.17 -6.57 7.19
N VAL A 53 8.19 -5.98 7.82
CA VAL A 53 9.35 -6.75 8.33
C VAL A 53 8.90 -7.81 9.34
N LEU A 54 8.11 -7.43 10.35
CA LEU A 54 7.62 -8.35 11.38
C LEU A 54 6.77 -9.48 10.79
N ALA A 55 5.88 -9.17 9.84
CA ALA A 55 5.05 -10.18 9.20
C ALA A 55 5.85 -11.19 8.38
N THR A 56 7.01 -10.79 7.84
CA THR A 56 7.90 -11.73 7.15
C THR A 56 8.61 -12.67 8.12
N LEU A 57 9.05 -12.15 9.26
CA LEU A 57 9.73 -12.91 10.33
C LEU A 57 8.79 -13.85 11.09
N ALA A 58 7.56 -13.42 11.39
CA ALA A 58 6.58 -14.13 12.22
C ALA A 58 5.92 -15.37 11.57
N GLY A 59 6.47 -15.91 10.47
CA GLY A 59 6.02 -17.19 9.91
C GLY A 59 4.79 -17.12 8.99
N GLY A 60 4.30 -18.30 8.57
CA GLY A 60 3.26 -18.43 7.54
C GLY A 60 1.88 -17.91 7.93
N ARG A 61 1.55 -17.86 9.23
CA ARG A 61 0.24 -17.37 9.71
C ARG A 61 0.13 -15.85 9.67
N ALA A 62 1.15 -15.12 10.14
CA ALA A 62 1.18 -13.67 10.09
C ALA A 62 1.26 -13.15 8.64
N TYR A 63 2.17 -13.72 7.84
CA TYR A 63 2.24 -13.45 6.40
C TYR A 63 0.91 -13.78 5.70
N GLY A 64 0.26 -14.85 6.13
CA GLY A 64 -1.02 -15.27 5.62
C GLY A 64 -2.20 -14.35 5.94
N TRP A 65 -2.18 -13.72 7.12
CA TRP A 65 -3.13 -12.68 7.51
C TRP A 65 -2.88 -11.39 6.71
N LEU A 66 -1.61 -10.99 6.56
CA LEU A 66 -1.24 -9.81 5.79
C LEU A 66 -1.69 -9.91 4.33
N LEU A 67 -1.53 -11.08 3.70
CA LEU A 67 -2.05 -11.33 2.35
C LEU A 67 -3.58 -11.26 2.26
N ASN A 68 -4.31 -11.63 3.31
CA ASN A 68 -5.77 -11.50 3.32
C ASN A 68 -6.17 -10.02 3.40
N VAL A 69 -5.53 -9.25 4.28
CA VAL A 69 -5.74 -7.80 4.38
C VAL A 69 -5.41 -7.11 3.05
N ALA A 70 -4.25 -7.42 2.48
CA ALA A 70 -3.84 -6.90 1.17
C ALA A 70 -4.79 -7.33 0.04
N GLY A 71 -5.37 -8.53 0.11
CA GLY A 71 -6.39 -8.99 -0.84
C GLY A 71 -7.69 -8.20 -0.74
N VAL A 72 -8.15 -7.87 0.47
CA VAL A 72 -9.33 -7.03 0.69
C VAL A 72 -9.07 -5.60 0.22
N ALA A 73 -7.96 -5.00 0.62
CA ALA A 73 -7.55 -3.68 0.13
C ALA A 73 -7.42 -3.67 -1.40
N GLY A 74 -6.80 -4.70 -1.97
CA GLY A 74 -6.66 -4.88 -3.41
C GLY A 74 -8.00 -5.00 -4.14
N LEU A 75 -9.01 -5.61 -3.53
CA LEU A 75 -10.35 -5.66 -4.11
C LEU A 75 -10.98 -4.26 -4.19
N VAL A 76 -10.86 -3.48 -3.12
CA VAL A 76 -11.33 -2.09 -3.10
C VAL A 76 -10.59 -1.28 -4.16
N ALA A 77 -9.26 -1.39 -4.23
CA ALA A 77 -8.44 -0.73 -5.24
C ALA A 77 -8.78 -1.15 -6.68
N ALA A 78 -9.16 -2.41 -6.92
CA ALA A 78 -9.50 -2.92 -8.25
C ALA A 78 -10.89 -2.43 -8.74
N VAL A 79 -11.85 -2.31 -7.82
CA VAL A 79 -13.24 -1.95 -8.12
C VAL A 79 -13.43 -0.44 -8.12
N ALA A 80 -12.85 0.25 -7.14
CA ALA A 80 -13.05 1.65 -6.86
C ALA A 80 -11.70 2.35 -6.57
N PRO A 81 -10.78 2.40 -7.54
CA PRO A 81 -9.42 2.91 -7.33
C PRO A 81 -9.39 4.38 -6.89
N LYS A 82 -10.25 5.24 -7.48
CA LYS A 82 -10.31 6.66 -7.09
C LYS A 82 -10.78 6.81 -5.65
N GLN A 83 -11.85 6.13 -5.26
CA GLN A 83 -12.37 6.18 -3.89
C GLN A 83 -11.38 5.62 -2.86
N TYR A 84 -10.62 4.59 -3.23
CA TYR A 84 -9.54 4.07 -2.40
C TYR A 84 -8.45 5.14 -2.17
N LEU A 85 -8.05 5.81 -3.23
CA LEU A 85 -7.03 6.87 -3.19
C LEU A 85 -7.53 8.11 -2.44
N ASP A 86 -8.72 8.58 -2.73
CA ASP A 86 -9.34 9.75 -2.07
C ASP A 86 -9.52 9.51 -0.57
N ALA A 87 -9.90 8.28 -0.17
CA ALA A 87 -9.93 7.90 1.24
C ALA A 87 -8.53 7.96 1.86
N GLY A 88 -7.50 7.45 1.16
CA GLY A 88 -6.10 7.57 1.58
C GLY A 88 -5.66 9.03 1.72
N ALA A 89 -6.01 9.89 0.76
CA ALA A 89 -5.68 11.31 0.81
C ALA A 89 -6.36 12.04 1.97
N SER A 90 -7.64 11.75 2.23
CA SER A 90 -8.37 12.33 3.36
C SER A 90 -7.70 12.04 4.72
N LEU A 91 -7.07 10.88 4.82
CA LEU A 91 -6.27 10.51 5.98
C LEU A 91 -4.92 11.23 5.93
N ALA A 92 -4.18 11.11 4.84
CA ALA A 92 -2.78 11.51 4.73
C ALA A 92 -2.51 13.01 4.62
N TYR A 93 -3.39 13.78 3.98
CA TYR A 93 -3.17 15.19 3.64
C TYR A 93 -4.10 16.13 4.40
N ASP A 94 -3.61 17.36 4.65
CA ASP A 94 -4.38 18.40 5.32
C ASP A 94 -5.54 18.91 4.47
N ARG A 95 -5.33 19.02 3.15
CA ARG A 95 -6.31 19.50 2.16
C ARG A 95 -6.52 18.44 1.07
N PRO A 96 -7.29 17.39 1.35
CA PRO A 96 -7.46 16.27 0.43
C PRO A 96 -8.15 16.66 -0.89
N GLU A 97 -8.94 17.74 -0.89
CA GLU A 97 -9.59 18.30 -2.08
C GLU A 97 -8.61 18.90 -3.09
N GLU A 98 -7.38 19.22 -2.68
CA GLU A 98 -6.33 19.72 -3.56
C GLU A 98 -5.51 18.59 -4.20
N VAL A 99 -5.71 17.34 -3.77
CA VAL A 99 -4.94 16.19 -4.26
C VAL A 99 -5.47 15.75 -5.63
N ASN A 100 -4.71 16.02 -6.69
CA ASN A 100 -5.03 15.53 -8.03
C ASN A 100 -4.21 14.28 -8.38
N TRP A 101 -4.91 13.17 -8.57
CA TRP A 101 -4.29 11.89 -8.93
C TRP A 101 -4.00 11.80 -10.41
N ASN A 102 -2.79 11.35 -10.75
CA ASN A 102 -2.42 11.01 -12.12
C ASN A 102 -3.27 9.83 -12.64
N GLU A 103 -3.88 9.96 -13.82
CA GLU A 103 -4.73 8.91 -14.40
C GLU A 103 -4.00 7.58 -14.63
N GLY A 104 -2.72 7.65 -15.02
CA GLY A 104 -1.83 6.49 -15.15
C GLY A 104 -1.60 5.81 -13.80
N PHE A 105 -1.48 6.59 -12.73
CA PHE A 105 -1.37 6.07 -11.37
C PHE A 105 -2.67 5.38 -10.91
N VAL A 106 -3.83 6.01 -11.12
CA VAL A 106 -5.15 5.40 -10.83
C VAL A 106 -5.31 4.06 -11.54
N THR A 107 -4.88 3.99 -12.81
CA THR A 107 -4.87 2.75 -13.60
C THR A 107 -3.91 1.72 -13.01
N GLY A 108 -2.71 2.13 -12.62
CA GLY A 108 -1.72 1.29 -11.95
C GLY A 108 -2.24 0.69 -10.65
N VAL A 109 -2.88 1.49 -9.80
CA VAL A 109 -3.53 1.06 -8.55
C VAL A 109 -4.61 0.02 -8.82
N ARG A 110 -5.42 0.20 -9.87
CA ARG A 110 -6.43 -0.78 -10.27
C ARG A 110 -5.82 -2.12 -10.64
N VAL A 111 -4.77 -2.11 -11.46
CA VAL A 111 -4.05 -3.33 -11.89
C VAL A 111 -3.38 -4.02 -10.70
N LEU A 112 -2.73 -3.25 -9.82
CA LEU A 112 -2.16 -3.75 -8.56
C LEU A 112 -3.23 -4.40 -7.68
N GLY A 113 -4.39 -3.77 -7.56
CA GLY A 113 -5.53 -4.31 -6.84
C GLY A 113 -5.95 -5.69 -7.35
N PHE A 114 -6.10 -5.84 -8.67
CA PHE A 114 -6.39 -7.14 -9.30
C PHE A 114 -5.30 -8.18 -8.99
N ALA A 115 -4.02 -7.79 -9.08
CA ALA A 115 -2.91 -8.69 -8.78
C ALA A 115 -2.96 -9.17 -7.32
N LEU A 116 -3.22 -8.26 -6.37
CA LEU A 116 -3.35 -8.59 -4.95
C LEU A 116 -4.52 -9.54 -4.66
N VAL A 117 -5.68 -9.32 -5.30
CA VAL A 117 -6.84 -10.22 -5.19
C VAL A 117 -6.49 -11.63 -5.69
N VAL A 118 -5.83 -11.73 -6.85
CA VAL A 118 -5.41 -13.02 -7.42
C VAL A 118 -4.40 -13.72 -6.50
N LEU A 119 -3.45 -12.98 -5.93
CA LEU A 119 -2.47 -13.52 -4.99
C LEU A 119 -3.14 -14.03 -3.71
N ALA A 120 -4.08 -13.26 -3.13
CA ALA A 120 -4.85 -13.66 -1.96
C ALA A 120 -5.71 -14.90 -2.24
N ALA A 121 -6.40 -14.96 -3.39
CA ALA A 121 -7.20 -16.12 -3.79
C ALA A 121 -6.34 -17.38 -3.95
N ARG A 122 -5.15 -17.27 -4.56
CA ARG A 122 -4.20 -18.40 -4.67
C ARG A 122 -3.69 -18.85 -3.30
N ALA A 123 -3.41 -17.92 -2.39
CA ALA A 123 -2.98 -18.24 -1.03
C ALA A 123 -4.07 -18.99 -0.25
N LEU A 124 -5.34 -18.60 -0.40
CA LEU A 124 -6.50 -19.29 0.18
C LEU A 124 -6.70 -20.68 -0.42
N GLY A 125 -6.60 -20.81 -1.73
CA GLY A 125 -6.71 -22.10 -2.42
C GLY A 125 -5.63 -23.11 -1.99
N LYS A 126 -4.41 -22.64 -1.73
CA LYS A 126 -3.31 -23.49 -1.23
C LYS A 126 -3.54 -23.96 0.21
N ARG A 127 -4.16 -23.15 1.07
CA ARG A 127 -4.54 -23.55 2.44
C ARG A 127 -5.69 -24.55 2.48
N ARG A 128 -6.62 -24.52 1.53
CA ARG A 128 -7.73 -25.49 1.46
C ARG A 128 -7.32 -26.88 0.96
N ARG A 129 -6.15 -27.00 0.32
CA ARG A 129 -5.63 -28.26 -0.26
C ARG A 129 -4.55 -28.94 0.59
N ALA A 130 -4.10 -28.29 1.67
CA ALA A 130 -3.11 -28.79 2.63
C ALA A 130 -3.82 -29.18 3.92
#